data_AF-A0A1G2DZZ7-F1
#
_entry.id   AF-A0A1G2DZZ7-F1
#
_cell.length_a   1.000
_cell.length_b   1.000
_cell.length_c   1.000
_cell.angle_alpha   90.00
_cell.angle_beta   90.00
_cell.angle_gamma   90.00
#
_symmetry.space_group_name_H-M   'P 1'
#
loop_
_entity.id
_entity.type
_entity.pdbx_description
1 polymer ?
#
loop_
_entity_poly.entity_id
_entity_poly.type
_entity_poly.pdbx_seq_one_letter_code
_entity_poly.pdbx_strand_id
1 'polypeptide(L)'
;MPKKNLALEKYRKKILARLDKLIPVFQKISNGDFSFEVKIPKKEDEFTPLVITLSMLLEDLRFLDKENKNKTEELEAAKRDLENKVAERTKELIETNRNLEQKIKERTKDLEQKVWQLEGFQKITVDRELKMIELKKETEKIKKQLEECQQSNG
;
A
#
# COMPACT_ATOMS: atom_id res chain seq x y z
N MET A 1 -74.88 -29.96 -17.98
CA MET A 1 -73.85 -28.90 -17.92
C MET A 1 -72.43 -29.47 -18.17
N PRO A 2 -71.98 -29.71 -19.41
CA PRO A 2 -70.62 -30.24 -19.68
C PRO A 2 -69.64 -29.20 -20.28
N LYS A 3 -70.11 -28.13 -20.92
CA LYS A 3 -69.27 -27.19 -21.69
C LYS A 3 -68.35 -26.30 -20.83
N LYS A 4 -68.75 -25.98 -19.59
CA LYS A 4 -68.00 -25.08 -18.70
C LYS A 4 -66.68 -25.71 -18.20
N ASN A 5 -66.66 -27.04 -18.03
CA ASN A 5 -65.48 -27.77 -17.55
C ASN A 5 -64.39 -27.87 -18.64
N LEU A 6 -64.80 -28.03 -19.90
CA LEU A 6 -63.88 -28.12 -21.05
C LEU A 6 -63.14 -26.79 -21.34
N ALA A 7 -63.78 -25.65 -21.12
CA ALA A 7 -63.16 -24.33 -21.32
C ALA A 7 -62.07 -24.04 -20.27
N LEU A 8 -62.33 -24.40 -19.01
CA LEU A 8 -61.37 -24.30 -17.89
C LEU A 8 -60.14 -25.18 -18.13
N GLU A 9 -60.34 -26.42 -18.59
CA GLU A 9 -59.23 -27.33 -18.88
C GLU A 9 -58.35 -26.81 -20.03
N LYS A 10 -58.96 -26.26 -21.09
CA LYS A 10 -58.23 -25.62 -22.19
C LYS A 10 -57.44 -24.40 -21.72
N TYR A 11 -58.02 -23.57 -20.85
CA TYR A 11 -57.35 -22.41 -20.29
C TYR A 11 -56.15 -22.82 -19.41
N ARG A 12 -56.31 -23.84 -18.56
CA ARG A 12 -55.21 -24.41 -17.76
C ARG A 12 -54.07 -24.93 -18.63
N LYS A 13 -54.38 -25.68 -19.70
CA LYS A 13 -53.38 -26.16 -20.67
C LYS A 13 -52.66 -24.99 -21.36
N LYS A 14 -53.36 -23.91 -21.70
CA LYS A 14 -52.76 -22.69 -22.27
C LYS A 14 -51.77 -22.03 -21.29
N ILE A 15 -52.13 -21.93 -20.01
CA ILE A 15 -51.26 -21.37 -18.96
C ILE A 15 -49.99 -22.21 -18.80
N LEU A 16 -50.13 -23.52 -18.64
CA LEU A 16 -48.97 -24.41 -18.46
C LEU A 16 -48.00 -24.31 -19.64
N ALA A 17 -48.52 -24.34 -20.88
CA ALA A 17 -47.70 -24.17 -22.07
C ALA A 17 -47.02 -22.78 -22.18
N ARG A 18 -47.55 -21.74 -21.54
CA ARG A 18 -46.91 -20.43 -21.45
C ARG A 18 -45.80 -20.44 -20.41
N LEU A 19 -46.03 -21.02 -19.24
CA LEU A 19 -45.05 -21.14 -18.16
C LEU A 19 -43.86 -22.01 -18.56
N ASP A 20 -44.10 -23.13 -19.24
CA ASP A 20 -43.05 -24.03 -19.73
C ASP A 20 -42.07 -23.32 -20.68
N LYS A 21 -42.55 -22.32 -21.43
CA LYS A 21 -41.71 -21.50 -22.32
C LYS A 21 -40.83 -20.50 -21.59
N LEU A 22 -41.19 -20.12 -20.36
CA LEU A 22 -40.40 -19.20 -19.54
C LEU A 22 -39.30 -19.92 -18.76
N ILE A 23 -39.45 -21.22 -18.49
CA ILE A 23 -38.41 -22.03 -17.82
C ILE A 23 -37.02 -21.87 -18.46
N PRO A 24 -36.82 -22.05 -19.78
CA PRO A 24 -35.49 -21.89 -20.37
C PRO A 24 -34.96 -20.45 -20.30
N VAL A 25 -35.85 -19.45 -20.29
CA VAL A 25 -35.48 -18.04 -20.10
C VAL A 25 -34.91 -17.83 -18.70
N PHE A 26 -35.61 -18.30 -17.68
CA PHE A 26 -35.13 -18.21 -16.30
C PHE A 26 -33.84 -18.99 -16.08
N GLN A 27 -33.69 -20.18 -16.67
CA GLN A 27 -32.44 -20.95 -16.58
C GLN A 27 -31.23 -20.18 -17.14
N LYS A 28 -31.39 -19.51 -18.30
CA LYS A 28 -30.32 -18.67 -18.85
C LYS A 28 -29.96 -17.50 -17.94
N ILE A 29 -30.98 -16.80 -17.43
CA ILE A 29 -30.80 -15.68 -16.47
C ILE A 29 -30.08 -16.18 -15.21
N SER A 30 -30.49 -17.32 -14.64
CA SER A 30 -29.85 -17.92 -13.47
C SER A 30 -28.40 -18.34 -13.72
N ASN A 31 -28.06 -18.73 -14.95
CA ASN A 31 -26.69 -19.04 -15.35
C ASN A 31 -25.86 -17.79 -15.68
N GLY A 32 -26.43 -16.59 -15.56
CA GLY A 32 -25.75 -15.32 -15.89
C GLY A 32 -25.64 -15.04 -17.39
N ASP A 33 -26.30 -15.83 -18.25
CA ASP A 33 -26.40 -15.53 -19.68
C ASP A 33 -27.54 -14.54 -19.89
N PHE A 34 -27.21 -13.27 -20.05
CA PHE A 34 -28.19 -12.22 -20.37
C PHE A 34 -28.21 -11.87 -21.87
N SER A 35 -27.49 -12.58 -22.74
CA SER A 35 -27.25 -12.17 -24.13
C SER A 35 -28.44 -12.37 -25.10
N PHE A 36 -29.57 -12.88 -24.61
CA PHE A 36 -30.69 -13.32 -25.44
C PHE A 36 -31.93 -12.43 -25.28
N GLU A 37 -32.77 -12.32 -26.32
CA GLU A 37 -34.00 -11.52 -26.27
C GLU A 37 -35.24 -12.36 -25.92
N VAL A 38 -36.14 -11.77 -25.14
CA VAL A 38 -37.43 -12.37 -24.82
C VAL A 38 -38.46 -11.91 -25.84
N LYS A 39 -38.99 -12.86 -26.63
CA LYS A 39 -39.99 -12.54 -27.67
C LYS A 39 -41.36 -12.21 -27.06
N ILE A 40 -41.81 -10.97 -27.21
CA ILE A 40 -43.15 -10.54 -26.81
C ILE A 40 -44.19 -11.18 -27.76
N PRO A 41 -45.21 -11.88 -27.23
CA PRO A 41 -46.25 -12.49 -28.05
C PRO A 41 -47.06 -11.43 -28.82
N LYS A 42 -47.34 -11.68 -30.12
CA LYS A 42 -48.19 -10.78 -30.94
C LYS A 42 -49.64 -10.66 -30.44
N LYS A 43 -50.13 -11.69 -29.76
CA LYS A 43 -51.47 -11.69 -29.18
C LYS A 43 -51.35 -11.34 -27.71
N GLU A 44 -51.87 -10.18 -27.36
CA GLU A 44 -51.98 -9.73 -25.98
C GLU A 44 -52.93 -10.64 -25.20
N ASP A 45 -52.44 -11.07 -24.04
CA ASP A 45 -53.17 -11.81 -23.03
C ASP A 45 -52.62 -11.46 -21.65
N GLU A 46 -53.17 -12.09 -20.60
CA GLU A 46 -52.86 -11.81 -19.21
C GLU A 46 -51.37 -12.03 -18.86
N PHE A 47 -50.60 -12.73 -19.70
CA PHE A 47 -49.17 -12.98 -19.53
C PHE A 47 -48.28 -11.96 -20.25
N THR A 48 -48.85 -11.13 -21.13
CA THR A 48 -48.07 -10.15 -21.90
C THR A 48 -47.39 -9.13 -20.99
N PRO A 49 -48.05 -8.54 -19.97
CA PRO A 49 -47.38 -7.65 -19.02
C PRO A 49 -46.19 -8.32 -18.32
N LEU A 50 -46.32 -9.58 -17.92
CA LEU A 50 -45.23 -10.33 -17.28
C LEU A 50 -44.02 -10.49 -18.21
N VAL A 51 -44.25 -10.80 -19.48
CA VAL A 51 -43.17 -10.96 -20.47
C VAL A 51 -42.48 -9.62 -20.77
N ILE A 52 -43.24 -8.53 -20.83
CA ILE A 52 -42.69 -7.18 -20.99
C ILE A 52 -41.81 -6.82 -19.80
N THR A 53 -42.31 -6.98 -18.57
CA THR A 53 -41.55 -6.70 -17.36
C THR A 53 -40.29 -7.56 -17.28
N LEU A 54 -40.38 -8.84 -17.65
CA LEU A 54 -39.21 -9.72 -17.73
C LEU A 54 -38.17 -9.22 -18.74
N SER A 55 -38.62 -8.69 -19.89
CA SER A 55 -37.72 -8.10 -20.89
C SER A 55 -37.02 -6.85 -20.35
N MET A 56 -37.73 -5.98 -19.64
CA MET A 56 -37.15 -4.79 -18.99
C MET A 56 -36.10 -5.19 -17.94
N LEU A 57 -36.45 -6.14 -17.06
CA LEU A 57 -35.50 -6.65 -16.05
C LEU A 57 -34.26 -7.27 -16.70
N LEU A 58 -34.41 -7.95 -17.83
CA LEU A 58 -33.28 -8.52 -18.56
C LEU A 58 -32.37 -7.44 -19.14
N GLU A 59 -32.94 -6.34 -19.63
CA GLU A 59 -32.18 -5.18 -20.10
C GLU A 59 -31.38 -4.53 -18.97
N ASP A 60 -31.99 -4.33 -17.80
CA ASP A 60 -31.32 -3.82 -16.61
C ASP A 60 -30.16 -4.72 -16.18
N LEU A 61 -30.38 -6.05 -16.16
CA LEU A 61 -29.34 -7.02 -15.82
C LEU A 61 -28.17 -7.00 -16.81
N ARG A 62 -28.43 -6.84 -18.11
CA ARG A 62 -27.36 -6.67 -19.12
C ARG A 62 -26.55 -5.41 -18.88
N PHE A 63 -27.23 -4.31 -18.57
CA PHE A 63 -26.57 -3.04 -18.28
C PHE A 63 -25.65 -3.18 -17.06
N LEU A 64 -26.17 -3.77 -15.97
CA LEU A 64 -25.40 -4.01 -14.75
C LEU A 64 -24.23 -4.97 -14.96
N ASP A 65 -24.41 -6.05 -15.74
CA ASP A 65 -23.33 -6.99 -16.08
C ASP A 65 -22.20 -6.29 -16.86
N LYS A 66 -22.55 -5.43 -17.83
CA LYS A 66 -21.58 -4.64 -18.59
C LYS A 66 -20.85 -3.63 -17.70
N GLU A 67 -21.58 -2.92 -16.85
CA GLU A 67 -20.98 -1.95 -15.92
C GLU A 67 -20.04 -2.65 -14.93
N ASN A 68 -20.44 -3.80 -14.39
CA ASN A 68 -19.59 -4.60 -13.51
C ASN A 68 -18.32 -5.06 -14.21
N LYS A 69 -18.41 -5.54 -15.46
CA LYS A 69 -17.23 -5.94 -16.26
C LYS A 69 -16.25 -4.78 -16.43
N ASN A 70 -16.75 -3.61 -16.83
CA ASN A 70 -15.91 -2.42 -16.97
C ASN A 70 -15.23 -2.05 -15.64
N LYS A 71 -15.98 -2.04 -14.53
CA LYS A 71 -15.41 -1.77 -13.20
C LYS A 71 -14.37 -2.79 -12.79
N THR A 72 -14.57 -4.07 -13.09
CA THR A 72 -13.57 -5.11 -12.80
C THR A 72 -12.30 -4.91 -13.64
N GLU A 73 -12.42 -4.52 -14.91
CA GLU A 73 -11.27 -4.23 -15.76
C GLU A 73 -10.50 -3.00 -15.28
N GLU A 74 -11.20 -1.92 -14.93
CA GLU A 74 -10.61 -0.70 -14.35
C GLU A 74 -9.91 -0.99 -13.02
N LEU A 75 -10.52 -1.80 -12.15
CA LEU A 75 -9.95 -2.19 -10.87
C LEU A 75 -8.68 -3.02 -11.05
N GLU A 76 -8.67 -3.98 -11.97
CA GLU A 76 -7.50 -4.78 -12.29
C GLU A 76 -6.37 -3.94 -12.88
N ALA A 77 -6.68 -2.98 -13.76
CA ALA A 77 -5.68 -2.05 -14.28
C ALA A 77 -5.08 -1.18 -13.17
N ALA A 78 -5.93 -0.56 -12.33
CA ALA A 78 -5.49 0.27 -11.21
C ALA A 78 -4.66 -0.53 -10.20
N LYS A 79 -5.03 -1.78 -9.94
CA LYS A 79 -4.27 -2.69 -9.07
C LYS A 79 -2.87 -2.96 -9.60
N ARG A 80 -2.74 -3.28 -10.90
CA ARG A 80 -1.41 -3.49 -11.53
C ARG A 80 -0.54 -2.24 -11.45
N ASP A 81 -1.12 -1.07 -11.73
CA ASP A 81 -0.40 0.20 -11.63
C ASP A 81 0.07 0.48 -10.20
N LEU A 82 -0.77 0.16 -9.21
CA LEU A 82 -0.42 0.32 -7.81
C LEU A 82 0.69 -0.65 -7.39
N GLU A 83 0.60 -1.92 -7.80
CA GLU A 83 1.63 -2.94 -7.53
C GLU A 83 3.00 -2.52 -8.12
N ASN A 84 3.01 -2.00 -9.35
CA ASN A 84 4.22 -1.46 -9.98
C ASN A 84 4.80 -0.29 -9.20
N LYS A 85 3.97 0.68 -8.80
CA LYS A 85 4.40 1.84 -8.00
C LYS A 85 4.94 1.40 -6.63
N VAL A 86 4.30 0.44 -5.97
CA VAL A 86 4.77 -0.09 -4.69
C VAL A 86 6.13 -0.75 -4.88
N ALA A 87 6.29 -1.60 -5.89
CA ALA A 87 7.57 -2.26 -6.16
C ALA A 87 8.70 -1.25 -6.46
N GLU A 88 8.43 -0.22 -7.25
CA GLU A 88 9.39 0.86 -7.53
C GLU A 88 9.78 1.62 -6.27
N ARG A 89 8.79 2.10 -5.49
CA ARG A 89 9.05 2.82 -4.23
C ARG A 89 9.76 1.97 -3.18
N THR A 90 9.45 0.68 -3.09
CA THR A 90 10.16 -0.25 -2.21
C THR A 90 11.63 -0.37 -2.62
N LYS A 91 11.95 -0.46 -3.92
CA LYS A 91 13.33 -0.48 -4.40
C LYS A 91 14.07 0.83 -4.07
N GLU A 92 13.46 1.97 -4.34
CA GLU A 92 14.03 3.29 -4.00
C GLU A 92 14.31 3.43 -2.50
N LEU A 93 13.38 2.95 -1.65
CA LEU A 93 13.53 3.01 -0.20
C LEU A 93 14.67 2.13 0.28
N ILE A 94 14.79 0.91 -0.25
CA ILE A 94 15.90 -0.01 0.08
C ILE A 94 17.25 0.63 -0.30
N GLU A 95 17.34 1.20 -1.50
CA GLU A 95 18.57 1.83 -1.98
C GLU A 95 18.94 3.06 -1.14
N THR A 96 17.95 3.89 -0.82
CA THR A 96 18.16 5.06 0.05
C THR A 96 18.61 4.65 1.45
N ASN A 97 17.97 3.63 2.04
CA ASN A 97 18.35 3.12 3.35
C ASN A 97 19.78 2.57 3.37
N ARG A 98 20.16 1.78 2.36
CA ARG A 98 21.55 1.28 2.22
C ARG A 98 22.57 2.42 2.16
N ASN A 99 22.28 3.44 1.35
CA ASN A 99 23.15 4.62 1.23
C ASN A 99 23.25 5.40 2.55
N LEU A 100 22.15 5.51 3.30
CA LEU A 100 22.15 6.14 4.61
C LEU A 100 22.94 5.33 5.64
N GLU A 101 22.77 4.01 5.67
CA GLU A 101 23.53 3.12 6.55
C GLU A 101 25.03 3.19 6.28
N GLN A 102 25.43 3.21 5.01
CA GLN A 102 26.83 3.38 4.63
C GLN A 102 27.38 4.72 5.12
N LYS A 103 26.66 5.82 4.89
CA LYS A 103 27.07 7.16 5.37
C LYS A 103 27.16 7.23 6.88
N ILE A 104 26.23 6.59 7.61
CA ILE A 104 26.29 6.50 9.07
C ILE A 104 27.56 5.77 9.47
N LYS A 105 27.83 4.60 8.90
CA LYS A 105 29.02 3.81 9.22
C LYS A 105 30.32 4.57 8.97
N GLU A 106 30.43 5.25 7.82
CA GLU A 106 31.59 6.06 7.47
C GLU A 106 31.79 7.23 8.46
N ARG A 107 30.71 7.96 8.77
CA ARG A 107 30.78 9.08 9.73
C ARG A 107 31.05 8.63 11.16
N THR A 108 30.50 7.50 11.59
CA THR A 108 30.79 6.93 12.91
C THR A 108 32.27 6.60 13.01
N LYS A 109 32.85 5.96 11.99
CA LYS A 109 34.29 5.64 11.96
C LYS A 109 35.18 6.90 11.98
N ASP A 110 34.83 7.94 11.21
CA ASP A 110 35.55 9.22 11.23
C ASP A 110 35.48 9.91 12.60
N LEU A 111 34.31 9.89 13.24
CA LEU A 111 34.13 10.43 14.59
C LEU A 111 34.93 9.65 15.63
N GLU A 112 34.91 8.32 15.59
CA GLU A 112 35.73 7.47 16.47
C GLU A 112 37.21 7.78 16.32
N GLN A 113 37.70 7.95 15.09
CA GLN A 113 39.09 8.31 14.84
C GLN A 113 39.44 9.70 15.40
N LYS A 114 38.56 10.68 15.24
CA LYS A 114 38.75 12.03 15.80
C LYS A 114 38.74 12.02 17.33
N VAL A 115 37.84 11.26 17.95
CA VAL A 115 37.80 11.09 19.40
C VAL A 115 39.11 10.48 19.88
N TRP A 116 39.59 9.41 19.25
CA TRP A 116 40.86 8.78 19.59
C TRP A 116 42.06 9.75 19.48
N GLN A 117 42.11 10.57 18.43
CA GLN A 117 43.13 11.60 18.27
C GLN A 117 43.09 12.67 19.37
N LEU A 118 41.89 13.11 19.74
CA LEU A 118 41.69 14.12 20.79
C LEU A 118 42.10 13.57 22.16
N GLU A 119 41.74 12.34 22.49
CA GLU A 119 42.16 11.66 23.71
C GLU A 119 43.69 11.53 23.80
N GLY A 120 44.33 11.14 22.69
CA GLY A 120 45.79 11.08 22.59
C GLY A 120 46.46 12.44 22.79
N PHE A 121 45.93 13.49 22.17
CA PHE A 121 46.43 14.86 22.34
C PHE A 121 46.24 15.37 23.77
N GLN A 122 45.10 15.08 24.39
CA GLN A 122 44.81 15.46 25.77
C GLN A 122 45.83 14.84 26.73
N LYS A 123 46.13 13.54 26.58
CA LYS A 123 47.14 12.85 27.40
C LYS A 123 48.51 13.52 27.33
N ILE A 124 48.99 13.80 26.12
CA ILE A 124 50.28 14.47 25.90
C ILE A 124 50.29 15.87 26.52
N THR A 125 49.17 16.60 26.43
CA THR A 125 49.05 17.95 26.97
C THR A 125 49.10 17.94 28.49
N VAL A 126 48.42 17.01 29.15
CA VAL A 126 48.47 16.83 30.61
C VAL A 126 49.90 16.51 31.07
N ASP A 127 50.60 15.60 30.39
CA ASP A 127 52.00 15.25 30.74
C ASP A 127 52.93 16.47 30.63
N ARG A 128 52.74 17.31 29.61
CA ARG A 128 53.48 18.57 29.42
C ARG A 128 53.16 19.58 30.51
N GLU A 129 51.89 19.75 30.87
CA GLU A 129 51.47 20.66 31.94
C GLU A 129 52.09 20.26 33.28
N LEU A 130 52.07 18.96 33.61
CA LEU A 130 52.73 18.43 34.80
C LEU A 130 54.24 18.73 34.80
N LYS A 131 54.92 18.52 33.66
CA LYS A 131 56.36 18.83 33.56
C LYS A 131 56.64 20.32 33.68
N MET A 132 55.79 21.17 33.10
CA MET A 132 55.89 22.63 33.22
C MET A 132 55.72 23.10 34.67
N ILE A 133 54.83 22.48 35.44
CA ILE A 133 54.67 22.78 36.86
C ILE A 133 55.93 22.42 37.65
N GLU A 134 56.53 21.26 37.38
CA GLU A 134 57.78 20.82 38.01
C GLU A 134 58.93 21.78 37.71
N LEU A 135 59.15 22.09 36.43
CA LEU A 135 60.21 23.02 36.00
C LEU A 135 60.01 24.43 36.59
N LYS A 136 58.76 24.91 36.65
CA LYS A 136 58.45 26.19 37.32
C LYS A 136 58.90 26.18 38.77
N LYS A 137 58.54 25.13 39.54
CA LYS A 137 58.97 24.99 40.94
C LYS A 137 60.49 24.98 41.10
N GLU A 138 61.21 24.31 40.20
CA GLU A 138 62.68 24.29 40.20
C GLU A 138 63.27 25.68 39.91
N THR A 139 62.78 26.37 38.88
CA THR A 139 63.25 27.73 38.57
C THR A 139 63.04 28.71 39.72
N GLU A 140 61.96 28.54 40.48
CA GLU A 140 61.64 29.38 41.63
C GLU A 140 62.55 29.11 42.83
N LYS A 141 62.94 27.85 43.06
CA LYS A 141 63.97 27.49 44.05
C LYS A 141 65.33 28.05 43.67
N ILE A 142 65.76 27.86 42.42
CA ILE A 142 67.06 28.35 41.93
C ILE A 142 67.12 29.88 42.03
N LYS A 143 66.04 30.60 41.69
CA LYS A 143 65.97 32.06 41.85
C LYS A 143 66.18 32.50 43.30
N LYS A 144 65.50 31.87 44.26
CA LYS A 144 65.70 32.17 45.69
C LYS A 144 67.14 31.94 46.14
N GLN A 145 67.74 30.82 45.77
CA GLN A 145 69.15 30.54 46.10
C GLN A 145 70.09 31.58 45.49
N LEU A 146 69.81 32.06 44.28
CA LEU A 146 70.60 33.11 43.64
C LEU A 146 70.49 34.44 44.40
N GLU A 147 69.29 34.82 44.83
CA GLU A 147 69.04 36.02 45.65
C GLU A 147 69.77 35.94 46.99
N GLU A 148 69.74 34.79 47.68
CA GLU A 148 70.45 34.56 48.94
C GLU A 148 71.99 34.62 48.77
N CYS A 149 72.54 34.05 47.69
CA CYS A 149 73.96 34.15 47.37
C CYS A 149 74.40 35.57 46.98
N GLN A 150 73.53 36.35 46.33
CA GLN A 150 73.81 37.74 45.99
C GLN A 150 73.76 38.67 47.22
N GLN A 151 72.94 38.36 48.21
CA GLN A 151 72.88 39.08 49.49
C GLN A 151 74.02 38.72 50.46
N SER A 152 74.69 37.59 50.29
CA SER A 152 75.83 37.15 51.13
C SER A 152 77.20 37.62 50.61
N ASN A 153 77.27 38.17 49.39
CA ASN A 153 78.50 38.65 48.73
C ASN A 153 78.55 40.19 48.55
N GLY A 154 77.63 40.93 49.19
CA GLY A 154 77.64 42.40 49.29
C GLY A 154 77.77 42.83 50.74
#